data_AF-A0ABC9Z2E9-F1
#
_entry.id   AF-A0ABC9Z2E9-F1
#
_cell.length_a   1.000
_cell.length_b   1.000
_cell.length_c   1.000
_cell.angle_alpha   90.00
_cell.angle_beta   90.00
_cell.angle_gamma   90.00
#
_symmetry.space_group_name_H-M   'P 1'
#
loop_
_entity.id
_entity.type
_entity.pdbx_description
1 polymer ?
#
loop_
_entity_poly.entity_id
_entity_poly.type
_entity_poly.pdbx_seq_one_letter_code
_entity_poly.pdbx_strand_id
1 'polypeptide(L)' 'MDRIRARSALEAAKEQPVITAIAALPVVAVLAVVWWLLGFWPALLLLLVFGGVVVWRGKLLG' A
#
# COMPACT_ATOMS: atom_id res chain seq x y z
N MET A 1 -10.42 -9.05 9.60
CA MET A 1 -9.00 -9.23 9.22
C MET A 1 -8.56 -10.64 9.56
N ASP A 2 -8.73 -11.58 8.62
CA ASP A 2 -8.22 -12.93 8.79
C ASP A 2 -6.70 -12.92 8.76
N ARG A 3 -6.08 -13.19 9.92
CA ARG A 3 -4.62 -13.35 10.03
C ARG A 3 -4.08 -14.39 9.05
N ILE A 4 -4.91 -15.36 8.67
CA ILE A 4 -4.57 -16.42 7.71
C ILE A 4 -4.34 -15.83 6.32
N ARG A 5 -5.23 -14.94 5.83
CA ARG A 5 -5.04 -14.26 4.53
C ARG A 5 -3.82 -13.34 4.55
N ALA A 6 -3.61 -12.63 5.65
CA ALA A 6 -2.44 -11.77 5.80
C ALA A 6 -1.14 -12.58 5.79
N ARG A 7 -1.11 -13.76 6.44
CA ARG A 7 0.04 -14.67 6.42
C ARG A 7 0.29 -15.24 5.03
N SER A 8 -0.75 -15.69 4.35
CA SER A 8 -0.64 -16.23 2.99
C SER A 8 -0.16 -15.17 2.00
N ALA A 9 -0.65 -13.93 2.11
CA ALA A 9 -0.14 -12.82 1.31
C ALA A 9 1.34 -12.51 1.62
N LEU A 10 1.75 -12.64 2.89
CA LEU A 10 3.14 -12.46 3.30
C LEU A 10 4.05 -13.60 2.84
N GLU A 11 3.54 -14.83 2.81
CA GLU A 11 4.24 -16.01 2.29
C GLU A 11 4.43 -15.89 0.77
N ALA A 12 3.37 -15.51 0.03
CA ALA A 12 3.47 -15.21 -1.39
C ALA A 12 4.47 -14.09 -1.68
N ALA A 13 4.50 -13.05 -0.84
CA ALA A 13 5.45 -11.96 -0.97
C ALA A 13 6.92 -12.40 -0.79
N LYS A 14 7.14 -13.41 0.05
CA LYS A 14 8.48 -13.99 0.30
C LYS A 14 8.90 -14.98 -0.78
N GLU A 15 7.97 -15.76 -1.33
CA GLU A 15 8.27 -16.73 -2.40
C GLU A 15 8.58 -16.03 -3.74
N GLN A 16 7.86 -14.95 -4.06
CA GLN A 16 8.02 -14.23 -5.34
C GLN A 16 8.20 -12.72 -5.12
N PRO A 17 9.39 -12.30 -4.64
CA PRO A 17 9.67 -10.90 -4.29
C PRO A 17 9.60 -9.97 -5.51
N VAL A 18 9.98 -10.44 -6.69
CA VAL A 18 9.93 -9.65 -7.93
C VAL A 18 8.48 -9.33 -8.33
N ILE A 19 7.59 -10.33 -8.28
CA ILE A 19 6.17 -10.14 -8.62
C ILE A 19 5.51 -9.22 -7.59
N THR A 20 5.91 -9.33 -6.33
CA THR A 20 5.45 -8.43 -5.27
C THR A 20 5.87 -6.99 -5.52
N ALA A 21 7.11 -6.76 -5.93
CA ALA A 21 7.60 -5.43 -6.29
C ALA A 21 6.79 -4.84 -7.46
N ILE A 22 6.51 -5.65 -8.50
CA ILE A 22 5.69 -5.24 -9.63
C ILE A 22 4.26 -4.91 -9.19
N ALA A 23 3.65 -5.75 -8.35
CA ALA A 23 2.32 -5.51 -7.82
C ALA A 23 2.26 -4.24 -6.95
N ALA A 24 3.37 -3.84 -6.32
CA ALA A 24 3.46 -2.61 -5.54
C ALA A 24 3.71 -1.35 -6.40
N LEU A 25 4.16 -1.49 -7.66
CA LEU A 25 4.46 -0.36 -8.55
C LEU A 25 3.36 0.71 -8.64
N PRO A 26 2.06 0.37 -8.73
CA PRO A 26 1.00 1.38 -8.81
C PRO A 26 0.97 2.28 -7.58
N VAL A 27 1.19 1.71 -6.39
CA VAL A 27 1.22 2.45 -5.13
C VAL A 27 2.45 3.37 -5.08
N VAL A 28 3.61 2.84 -5.49
CA VAL A 28 4.86 3.61 -5.54
C VAL A 28 4.76 4.77 -6.54
N ALA A 29 4.13 4.57 -7.70
CA ALA A 29 3.93 5.60 -8.70
C ALA A 29 3.06 6.75 -8.18
N VAL A 30 1.93 6.43 -7.52
CA VAL A 30 1.07 7.45 -6.89
C VAL A 30 1.84 8.21 -5.81
N LEU A 31 2.59 7.49 -4.95
CA LEU A 31 3.41 8.10 -3.91
C LEU A 31 4.44 9.07 -4.49
N ALA A 32 5.14 8.67 -5.56
CA ALA A 32 6.15 9.48 -6.23
C ALA A 32 5.56 10.76 -6.84
N VAL A 33 4.40 10.66 -7.50
CA VAL A 33 3.70 11.82 -8.08
C VAL A 33 3.26 12.80 -6.99
N VAL A 34 2.69 12.28 -5.90
CA VAL A 34 2.28 13.08 -4.75
C VAL A 34 3.47 13.78 -4.11
N TRP A 35 4.57 13.05 -3.89
CA TRP A 35 5.79 13.58 -3.32
C TRP A 35 6.39 14.70 -4.17
N TRP A 36 6.38 14.52 -5.50
CA TRP A 36 6.89 15.50 -6.46
C TRP A 36 6.07 16.80 -6.47
N LEU A 37 4.73 16.71 -6.40
CA LEU A 37 3.84 17.87 -6.56
C LEU A 37 3.67 18.68 -5.28
N LEU A 38 3.73 18.04 -4.12
CA LEU A 38 3.31 18.64 -2.86
C LEU A 38 4.50 18.85 -1.90
N GLY A 39 5.61 18.13 -2.06
CA GLY A 39 6.74 18.16 -1.13
C GLY A 39 6.47 17.39 0.18
N PHE A 40 7.38 17.50 1.15
CA PHE A 40 7.47 16.58 2.30
C PHE A 40 6.22 16.53 3.21
N TRP A 41 5.75 17.69 3.67
CA TRP A 41 4.66 17.78 4.65
C TRP A 41 3.29 17.29 4.13
N PRO A 42 2.81 17.76 2.96
CA PRO A 42 1.57 17.24 2.38
C PRO A 42 1.70 15.80 1.86
N ALA A 43 2.89 15.31 1.49
CA ALA A 43 3.08 13.89 1.18
C ALA A 43 2.85 12.99 2.41
N LEU A 44 3.31 13.40 3.61
CA LEU A 44 3.03 12.69 4.86
C LEU A 44 1.53 12.65 5.19
N LEU A 45 0.83 13.78 5.02
CA LEU A 45 -0.63 13.84 5.19
C LEU A 45 -1.36 12.94 4.19
N LEU A 46 -0.93 12.92 2.93
CA LEU A 46 -1.50 12.02 1.93
C LEU A 46 -1.23 10.55 2.25
N LEU A 47 -0.04 10.20 2.73
CA LEU A 47 0.28 8.84 3.15
C LEU A 47 -0.61 8.41 4.32
N LEU A 48 -0.87 9.32 5.27
CA LEU A 48 -1.78 9.08 6.39
C LEU A 48 -3.23 8.90 5.92
N VAL A 49 -3.72 9.75 5.01
CA VAL A 49 -5.07 9.64 4.44
C VAL A 49 -5.21 8.39 3.59
N PHE A 50 -4.25 8.09 2.72
CA PHE A 50 -4.28 6.92 1.85
C PHE A 50 -4.13 5.63 2.65
N GLY A 51 -3.25 5.61 3.66
CA GLY A 51 -3.16 4.52 4.63
C GLY A 51 -4.48 4.32 5.38
N GLY A 52 -5.10 5.40 5.83
CA GLY A 52 -6.43 5.38 6.45
C GLY A 52 -7.51 4.83 5.50
N VAL A 53 -7.54 5.29 4.25
CA VAL A 53 -8.52 4.87 3.22
C VAL A 53 -8.31 3.40 2.83
N VAL A 54 -7.07 2.94 2.68
CA VAL A 54 -6.76 1.53 2.39
C VAL A 54 -7.23 0.63 3.55
N VAL A 55 -6.95 1.02 4.79
CA VAL A 55 -7.44 0.31 5.98
C VAL A 55 -8.97 0.31 6.02
N TRP A 56 -9.60 1.44 5.71
CA TRP A 56 -11.05 1.57 5.73
C TRP A 56 -11.72 0.73 4.64
N ARG A 57 -11.20 0.73 3.40
CA ARG A 57 -11.70 -0.14 2.32
C ARG A 57 -11.45 -1.62 2.60
N GLY A 58 -10.31 -1.98 3.19
CA GLY A 58 -10.03 -3.35 3.64
C GLY A 58 -10.96 -3.81 4.77
N LYS A 59 -11.56 -2.89 5.52
CA LYS A 59 -12.57 -3.16 6.56
C LYS A 59 -14.00 -3.20 6.01
N LEU A 60 -14.26 -2.65 4.83
CA LEU A 60 -15.58 -2.62 4.19
C LEU A 60 -15.80 -3.78 3.21
N LEU A 61 -14.72 -4.37 2.69
CA LEU A 61 -14.75 -5.50 1.74
C LEU A 61 -14.50 -6.87 2.41
N GLY A 62 -14.39 -6.92 3.74
CA GLY A 62 -14.22 -8.14 4.52
C GLY A 62 -15.10 -8.12 5.76
#